data_AF-A0A3B9VU59-F1
#
_entry.id   AF-A0A3B9VU59-F1
#
_cell.length_a   1.000
_cell.length_b   1.000
_cell.length_c   1.000
_cell.angle_alpha   90.00
_cell.angle_beta   90.00
_cell.angle_gamma   90.00
#
_symmetry.space_group_name_H-M   'P 1'
#
loop_
_entity.id
_entity.type
_entity.pdbx_description
1 polymer ?
#
loop_
_entity_poly.entity_id
_entity_poly.type
_entity_poly.pdbx_seq_one_letter_code
_entity_poly.pdbx_strand_id
1 'polypeptide(L)' 'MNYSHEVERMCPVTKGPNHGPAPIPEEGRWVKAYQISDISGLTHGIGWCAPQQGTCKLTLNVKNGIIEEALVETI' A
#
# COMPACT_ATOMS: atom_id res chain seq x y z
N MET A 1 10.42 23.01 -24.52
CA MET A 1 9.03 23.27 -24.10
C MET A 1 9.04 24.66 -23.50
N ASN A 2 8.36 25.64 -24.10
CA ASN A 2 8.29 27.00 -23.56
C ASN A 2 7.05 27.07 -22.67
N TYR A 3 7.24 27.22 -21.37
CA TYR A 3 6.14 27.34 -20.41
C TYR A 3 5.59 28.78 -20.41
N SER A 4 4.38 28.97 -19.86
CA SER A 4 3.83 30.32 -19.70
C SER A 4 4.55 31.07 -18.59
N HIS A 5 4.52 32.40 -18.67
CA HIS A 5 5.11 33.31 -17.68
C HIS A 5 4.62 33.05 -16.25
N GLU A 6 3.38 32.59 -16.09
CA GLU A 6 2.83 32.23 -14.78
C GLU A 6 3.46 30.94 -14.24
N VAL A 7 3.63 29.91 -15.08
CA VAL A 7 4.24 28.64 -14.70
C VAL A 7 5.71 28.80 -14.33
N GLU A 8 6.45 29.68 -15.02
CA GLU A 8 7.85 30.00 -14.67
C GLU A 8 8.00 30.67 -13.30
N ARG A 9 6.95 31.36 -12.83
CA ARG A 9 6.95 32.06 -11.53
C ARG A 9 6.32 31.23 -10.41
N MET A 10 5.80 30.05 -10.70
CA MET A 10 5.31 29.14 -9.65
C MET A 10 6.48 28.61 -8.83
N CYS A 11 6.35 28.65 -7.50
CA CYS A 11 7.28 27.96 -6.61
C CYS A 11 7.02 26.45 -6.72
N PRO A 12 7.99 25.61 -7.13
CA PRO A 12 7.78 24.17 -7.21
C PRO A 12 7.46 23.61 -5.82
N VAL A 13 6.21 23.20 -5.60
CA VAL A 13 5.76 22.58 -4.34
C VAL A 13 6.14 21.09 -4.27
N THR A 14 6.52 20.51 -5.40
CA THR A 14 6.76 19.07 -5.55
C THR A 14 8.23 18.74 -5.34
N LYS A 15 8.53 18.12 -4.18
CA LYS A 15 9.68 17.25 -4.02
C LYS A 15 9.55 16.14 -5.07
N GLY A 16 10.46 16.08 -6.05
CA GLY A 16 10.38 15.14 -7.17
C GLY A 16 10.27 13.65 -6.77
N PRO A 17 10.13 12.73 -7.75
CA PRO A 17 9.91 11.29 -7.53
C PRO A 17 11.06 10.53 -6.83
N ASN A 18 12.09 11.24 -6.35
CA ASN A 18 13.35 10.69 -5.85
C ASN A 18 13.30 10.23 -4.37
N HIS A 19 12.12 10.03 -3.78
CA HIS A 19 12.01 9.71 -2.34
C HIS A 19 11.81 8.22 -2.03
N GLY A 20 11.78 7.40 -3.07
CA GLY A 20 11.42 5.98 -2.96
C GLY A 20 9.96 5.80 -2.52
N PRO A 21 9.56 4.57 -2.15
CA PRO A 21 8.24 4.29 -1.62
C PRO A 21 8.06 4.95 -0.25
N ALA A 22 6.80 5.30 0.05
CA ALA A 22 6.43 5.74 1.38
C ALA A 22 6.70 4.58 2.38
N PRO A 23 7.33 4.87 3.53
CA PRO A 23 7.52 3.84 4.53
C PRO A 23 6.17 3.39 5.11
N ILE A 24 6.00 2.07 5.28
CA ILE A 24 4.84 1.47 5.93
C ILE A 24 5.20 0.98 7.32
N PRO A 25 4.28 1.06 8.29
CA PRO A 25 4.50 0.51 9.61
C PRO A 25 4.24 -1.00 9.58
N GLU A 26 5.24 -1.77 9.98
CA GLU A 26 5.13 -3.23 10.13
C GLU A 26 6.06 -3.72 11.24
N GLU A 27 5.63 -4.71 12.03
CA GLU A 27 6.50 -5.41 13.01
C GLU A 27 7.31 -4.45 13.92
N GLY A 28 6.74 -3.30 14.31
CA GLY A 28 7.39 -2.31 15.16
C GLY A 28 8.44 -1.42 14.47
N ARG A 29 8.53 -1.43 13.14
CA ARG A 29 9.45 -0.62 12.34
C ARG A 29 8.75 0.08 11.17
N TRP A 30 9.40 1.11 10.64
CA TRP A 30 8.99 1.78 9.40
C TRP A 30 9.83 1.24 8.25
N VAL A 31 9.20 0.50 7.34
CA VAL A 31 9.89 -0.16 6.22
C VAL A 31 9.53 0.49 4.91
N LYS A 32 10.54 0.82 4.12
CA LYS A 32 10.36 1.18 2.71
C LYS A 32 10.40 -0.10 1.89
N ALA A 33 9.24 -0.63 1.53
CA ALA A 33 9.16 -1.87 0.76
C ALA A 33 9.45 -1.63 -0.73
N TYR A 34 10.52 -2.22 -1.25
CA TYR A 34 10.89 -2.21 -2.67
C TYR A 34 10.63 -3.57 -3.33
N GLN A 35 10.65 -4.65 -2.56
CA GLN A 35 10.41 -6.02 -3.00
C GLN A 35 9.38 -6.69 -2.08
N ILE A 36 8.78 -7.78 -2.57
CA ILE A 36 7.74 -8.52 -1.83
C ILE A 36 8.28 -9.04 -0.49
N SER A 37 9.54 -9.48 -0.47
CA SER A 37 10.19 -10.00 0.75
C SER A 37 10.41 -8.95 1.84
N ASP A 38 10.29 -7.65 1.53
CA ASP A 38 10.37 -6.60 2.54
C ASP A 38 9.10 -6.55 3.41
N ILE A 39 8.00 -7.19 2.98
CA ILE A 39 6.69 -7.08 3.62
C ILE A 39 6.52 -8.15 4.70
N SER A 40 6.17 -7.72 5.90
CA SER A 40 5.71 -8.57 7.00
C SER A 40 4.56 -7.89 7.75
N GLY A 41 3.59 -8.65 8.24
CA GLY A 41 2.54 -8.10 9.07
C GLY A 41 1.22 -8.85 8.99
N LEU A 42 0.31 -8.46 9.89
CA LEU A 42 -1.06 -8.93 9.94
C LEU A 42 -1.97 -7.90 9.26
N THR A 43 -2.68 -8.32 8.21
CA THR A 43 -3.64 -7.47 7.50
C THR A 43 -4.98 -8.18 7.35
N HIS A 44 -6.06 -7.40 7.28
CA HIS A 44 -7.38 -7.93 6.96
C HIS A 44 -8.11 -6.99 5.99
N GLY A 45 -8.87 -7.58 5.08
CA GLY A 45 -9.66 -6.88 4.09
C GLY A 45 -11.04 -7.49 3.97
N ILE A 46 -12.02 -6.64 3.74
CA ILE A 46 -13.40 -7.05 3.47
C ILE A 46 -13.69 -6.74 1.99
N GLY A 47 -14.12 -7.75 1.24
CA GLY A 47 -14.43 -7.61 -0.18
C GLY A 47 -15.72 -8.32 -0.54
N TRP A 48 -16.42 -7.80 -1.53
CA TRP A 48 -17.60 -8.42 -2.13
C TRP A 48 -17.58 -8.19 -3.64
N CYS A 49 -18.12 -9.14 -4.40
CA CYS A 49 -18.15 -9.08 -5.86
C CYS A 49 -19.36 -8.28 -6.39
N ALA A 50 -20.52 -8.43 -5.76
CA ALA A 50 -21.72 -7.65 -6.03
C ALA A 50 -22.56 -7.52 -4.75
N PRO A 51 -23.40 -6.47 -4.61
CA PRO A 51 -24.15 -6.20 -3.37
C PRO A 51 -25.01 -7.38 -2.88
N GLN A 52 -25.48 -8.24 -3.79
CA GLN A 52 -26.30 -9.40 -3.46
C GLN A 52 -25.50 -10.70 -3.20
N GLN A 53 -24.19 -10.72 -3.43
CA GLN A 53 -23.38 -11.95 -3.40
C GLN A 53 -22.72 -12.24 -2.04
N GLY A 54 -23.14 -11.56 -0.97
CA GLY A 54 -22.53 -11.68 0.35
C GLY A 54 -21.14 -11.05 0.42
N THR A 55 -20.51 -11.10 1.60
CA THR A 55 -19.20 -10.51 1.85
C THR A 55 -18.21 -11.58 2.30
N CYS A 56 -16.94 -11.43 1.91
CA CYS A 56 -15.84 -12.22 2.45
C CYS A 56 -14.84 -11.31 3.16
N LYS A 57 -14.41 -11.71 4.35
CA LYS A 57 -13.27 -11.13 5.05
C LYS A 57 -12.07 -12.07 4.92
N LEU A 58 -10.97 -11.53 4.41
CA LEU A 58 -9.69 -12.21 4.31
C LEU A 58 -8.76 -11.62 5.36
N THR A 59 -8.19 -12.46 6.23
CA THR A 59 -7.12 -12.09 7.15
C THR A 59 -5.85 -12.84 6.77
N LEU A 60 -4.72 -12.15 6.64
CA LEU A 60 -3.43 -12.69 6.23
C LEU A 60 -2.36 -12.35 7.26
N ASN A 61 -1.58 -13.34 7.68
CA ASN A 61 -0.32 -13.16 8.40
C ASN A 61 0.84 -13.39 7.42
N VAL A 62 1.60 -12.34 7.13
CA VAL A 62 2.69 -12.35 6.15
C VAL A 62 4.03 -12.22 6.86
N LYS A 63 5.02 -13.05 6.49
CA LYS A 63 6.41 -12.94 6.94
C LYS A 63 7.36 -13.01 5.75
N ASN A 64 8.24 -12.03 5.62
CA ASN A 64 9.22 -11.93 4.53
C ASN A 64 8.60 -12.18 3.13
N GLY A 65 7.42 -11.60 2.89
CA GLY A 65 6.70 -11.73 1.64
C GLY A 65 5.94 -13.04 1.43
N ILE A 66 5.93 -13.95 2.42
CA ILE A 66 5.24 -15.24 2.37
C ILE A 66 4.01 -15.18 3.28
N ILE A 67 2.87 -15.66 2.78
CA ILE A 67 1.67 -15.85 3.60
C ILE A 67 1.90 -17.11 4.44
N GLU A 68 2.11 -16.94 5.74
CA GLU A 68 2.26 -18.06 6.68
C GLU A 68 0.89 -18.58 7.14
N GLU A 69 -0.08 -17.68 7.31
CA GLU A 69 -1.44 -18.03 7.72
C GLU A 69 -2.47 -17.19 6.96
N ALA A 70 -3.59 -17.80 6.63
CA ALA A 70 -4.74 -17.14 6.01
C ALA A 70 -6.04 -17.65 6.62
N LEU A 71 -6.97 -16.74 6.90
CA LEU A 71 -8.34 -17.03 7.31
C LEU A 71 -9.32 -16.36 6.35
N VAL A 72 -10.27 -17.14 5.84
CA VAL A 72 -11.38 -16.65 5.01
C VAL A 72 -12.67 -16.83 5.80
N GLU A 73 -13.39 -15.73 5.99
CA GLU A 73 -14.66 -15.69 6.70
C GLU A 73 -15.75 -15.24 5.74
N THR A 74 -16.83 -16.00 5.64
CA THR A 74 -18.05 -15.59 4.92
C THR A 74 -18.97 -14.87 5.90
N ILE A 75 -19.34 -13.62 5.59
CA ILE A 75 -20.14 -12.72 6.44
C ILE A 75 -21.44 -12.36 5.73
#